data_AF-A0A7C6LAA2-F1
#
_entry.id   AF-A0A7C6LAA2-F1
#
_cell.length_a   1.000
_cell.length_b   1.000
_cell.length_c   1.000
_cell.angle_alpha   90.00
_cell.angle_beta   90.00
_cell.angle_gamma   90.00
#
_symmetry.space_group_name_H-M   'P 1'
#
loop_
_entity.id
_entity.type
_entity.pdbx_description
1 polymer ?
#
loop_
_entity_poly.entity_id
_entity_poly.type
_entity_poly.pdbx_seq_one_letter_code
_entity_poly.pdbx_strand_id
1 'polypeptide(L)'
;MELRRVRRAGISVLVMLVMLGSLVGSALAQDTAQPISDVPKDHWAYEGVQKLVQEGYLALYSDGTFQGQRPVDRYTLASVVGRLLVEIEKGRLGVTQEDLQLLRTLSTEFRDELVRWYNQREQLSAAVDETQRRVQVIDETVTKVIDTMEQEDAAIRTSIQEQAAAILAEIAALQQQVADTAQRLDAADAQLGRQTADQGLRIQRLEDEVAKQAAALADTDAAVMAAEAKLDEHSRMLALHSDSLVALEEALGVKVASSFAERDAALSLLQQAMQESDAELAAEINRVQEGLSDVAQRLSAVEEGLASWQEKSLEREAQLAEELSQLKQAAAQERQTRTDETASLAQDLLALKEQVQKQGEAMASADGQLMKDVSNLRQDLVRSLEAVQTDLTNISQKIAALDKRTNLLQQGAAADSKDLADLRDHVAELQEAVFVLQERINEAETTLAAVDDRVMAQSSAQLNAALMREQRLERQLQELRDEFNSYKAHAEKQNQSLKSAANIATIAAVLALILGFVN
;
A
#
# COMPACT_ATOMS: atom_id res chain seq x y z
N MET A 1 -97.16 -77.49 -6.74
CA MET A 1 -96.77 -76.70 -5.55
C MET A 1 -95.29 -76.27 -5.65
N GLU A 2 -94.88 -75.66 -6.77
CA GLU A 2 -93.46 -75.38 -7.08
C GLU A 2 -93.10 -73.87 -7.02
N LEU A 3 -94.02 -73.01 -6.56
CA LEU A 3 -93.81 -71.54 -6.57
C LEU A 3 -93.63 -70.91 -5.17
N ARG A 4 -93.53 -71.72 -4.10
CA ARG A 4 -93.25 -71.21 -2.74
C ARG A 4 -91.85 -71.50 -2.20
N ARG A 5 -91.02 -72.31 -2.88
CA ARG A 5 -89.64 -72.61 -2.42
C ARG A 5 -88.60 -71.58 -2.88
N VAL A 6 -88.81 -70.90 -4.02
CA VAL A 6 -87.80 -69.96 -4.58
C VAL A 6 -87.72 -68.64 -3.81
N ARG A 7 -88.80 -68.17 -3.16
CA ARG A 7 -88.79 -66.90 -2.39
C ARG A 7 -88.13 -66.98 -1.01
N ARG A 8 -87.81 -68.16 -0.48
CA ARG A 8 -87.11 -68.31 0.82
C ARG A 8 -85.59 -68.39 0.66
N ALA A 9 -85.08 -68.88 -0.47
CA ALA A 9 -83.64 -68.95 -0.74
C ALA A 9 -83.01 -67.55 -1.00
N GLY A 10 -83.75 -66.64 -1.64
CA GLY A 10 -83.24 -65.29 -1.95
C GLY A 10 -83.07 -64.37 -0.73
N ILE A 11 -83.86 -64.57 0.33
CA ILE A 11 -83.80 -63.72 1.54
C ILE A 11 -82.62 -64.15 2.45
N SER A 12 -82.31 -65.45 2.50
CA SER A 12 -81.16 -65.94 3.28
C SER A 12 -79.80 -65.53 2.70
N VAL A 13 -79.68 -65.42 1.37
CA VAL A 13 -78.43 -64.98 0.72
C VAL A 13 -78.20 -63.48 0.89
N LEU A 14 -79.27 -62.67 0.92
CA LEU A 14 -79.16 -61.22 1.09
C LEU A 14 -78.84 -60.82 2.55
N VAL A 15 -79.34 -61.57 3.54
CA VAL A 15 -79.01 -61.37 4.96
C VAL A 15 -77.57 -61.83 5.27
N MET A 16 -77.07 -62.85 4.57
CA MET A 16 -75.69 -63.33 4.72
C MET A 16 -74.64 -62.41 4.07
N LEU A 17 -75.01 -61.68 3.00
CA LEU A 17 -74.15 -60.67 2.36
C LEU A 17 -74.10 -59.35 3.14
N VAL A 18 -75.15 -58.99 3.89
CA VAL A 18 -75.16 -57.79 4.74
C VAL A 18 -74.45 -58.02 6.08
N MET A 19 -74.44 -59.25 6.60
CA MET A 19 -73.74 -59.60 7.86
C MET A 19 -72.23 -59.84 7.70
N LEU A 20 -71.71 -60.05 6.48
CA LEU A 20 -70.27 -60.12 6.21
C LEU A 20 -69.62 -58.74 5.93
N GLY A 21 -70.43 -57.69 5.77
CA GLY A 21 -69.95 -56.31 5.53
C GLY A 21 -69.67 -55.48 6.78
N SER A 22 -69.97 -55.99 7.98
CA SER A 22 -69.85 -55.24 9.25
C SER A 22 -68.73 -55.75 10.18
N LEU A 23 -67.78 -56.52 9.64
CA LEU A 23 -66.63 -57.04 10.39
C LEU A 23 -65.26 -56.76 9.71
N VAL A 24 -65.12 -55.61 9.02
CA VAL A 24 -63.80 -55.08 8.61
C VAL A 24 -63.86 -53.55 8.69
N GLY A 25 -63.89 -53.03 9.92
CA GLY A 25 -63.98 -51.59 10.16
C GLY A 25 -63.38 -51.16 11.50
N SER A 26 -62.42 -51.92 12.03
CA SER A 26 -61.64 -51.59 13.23
C SER A 26 -60.27 -52.26 13.19
N ALA A 27 -59.43 -51.89 12.22
CA ALA A 27 -57.98 -52.10 12.30
C ALA A 27 -57.28 -51.22 11.26
N LEU A 28 -56.24 -50.52 11.71
CA LEU A 28 -55.28 -49.71 10.94
C LEU A 28 -55.67 -48.23 10.69
N ALA A 29 -55.80 -47.46 11.78
CA ALA A 29 -55.14 -46.16 11.77
C ALA A 29 -53.64 -46.46 11.92
N GLN A 30 -52.91 -46.53 10.81
CA GLN A 30 -51.46 -46.54 10.84
C GLN A 30 -50.99 -45.12 11.14
N ASP A 31 -50.48 -44.95 12.35
CA ASP A 31 -49.59 -43.87 12.75
C ASP A 31 -48.34 -43.94 11.85
N THR A 32 -48.34 -43.16 10.76
CA THR A 32 -47.22 -43.11 9.81
C THR A 32 -46.21 -42.08 10.31
N ALA A 33 -45.41 -42.50 11.29
CA ALA A 33 -44.17 -41.81 11.62
C ALA A 33 -43.29 -41.77 10.35
N GLN A 34 -43.20 -40.59 9.71
CA GLN A 34 -42.29 -40.36 8.59
C GLN A 34 -40.85 -40.68 9.04
N PRO A 35 -40.15 -41.62 8.39
CA PRO A 35 -38.77 -41.94 8.75
C PRO A 35 -37.86 -40.74 8.45
N ILE A 36 -37.10 -40.30 9.45
CA ILE A 36 -36.13 -39.21 9.31
C ILE A 36 -34.91 -39.76 8.57
N SER A 37 -34.69 -39.33 7.33
CA SER A 37 -33.78 -40.03 6.40
C SER A 37 -32.30 -39.92 6.75
N ASP A 38 -31.88 -38.94 7.54
CA ASP A 38 -30.48 -38.60 7.83
C ASP A 38 -30.10 -38.72 9.31
N VAL A 39 -31.00 -39.23 10.15
CA VAL A 39 -30.72 -39.55 11.56
C VAL A 39 -30.83 -41.07 11.73
N PRO A 40 -29.72 -41.80 11.94
CA PRO A 40 -29.76 -43.25 12.16
C PRO A 40 -30.63 -43.63 13.37
N LYS A 41 -31.34 -44.76 13.32
CA LYS A 41 -32.23 -45.22 14.41
C LYS A 41 -31.51 -45.49 15.73
N ASP A 42 -30.22 -45.76 15.67
CA ASP A 42 -29.32 -45.99 16.80
C ASP A 42 -28.61 -44.72 17.28
N HIS A 43 -28.90 -43.56 16.68
CA HIS A 43 -28.34 -42.27 17.08
C HIS A 43 -29.02 -41.72 18.35
N TRP A 44 -28.23 -41.18 19.29
CA TRP A 44 -28.71 -40.68 20.60
C TRP A 44 -29.85 -39.66 20.49
N ALA A 45 -29.86 -38.85 19.43
CA ALA A 45 -30.87 -37.83 19.19
C ALA A 45 -32.10 -38.35 18.42
N TYR A 46 -32.10 -39.59 17.90
CA TYR A 46 -33.15 -40.09 17.00
C TYR A 46 -34.53 -40.07 17.67
N GLU A 47 -34.65 -40.65 18.87
CA GLU A 47 -35.91 -40.68 19.61
C GLU A 47 -36.39 -39.27 19.97
N GLY A 48 -35.47 -38.38 20.35
CA GLY A 48 -35.78 -36.99 20.67
C GLY A 48 -36.27 -36.19 19.46
N VAL A 49 -35.55 -36.28 18.33
CA VAL A 49 -35.93 -35.59 17.08
C VAL A 49 -37.22 -36.18 16.54
N GLN A 50 -37.39 -37.51 16.53
CA GLN A 50 -38.61 -38.16 16.10
C GLN A 50 -39.81 -37.68 16.92
N LYS A 51 -39.68 -37.62 18.24
CA LYS A 51 -40.74 -37.10 19.12
C LYS A 51 -41.04 -35.63 18.84
N LEU A 52 -40.01 -34.79 18.71
CA LEU A 52 -40.20 -33.35 18.41
C LEU A 52 -40.83 -33.11 17.03
N VAL A 53 -40.56 -33.97 16.04
CA VAL A 53 -41.17 -33.91 14.71
C VAL A 53 -42.62 -34.41 14.73
N GLN A 54 -42.89 -35.51 15.43
CA GLN A 54 -44.24 -36.06 15.59
C GLN A 54 -45.19 -35.10 16.31
N GLU A 55 -44.68 -34.43 17.34
CA GLU A 55 -45.42 -33.42 18.11
C GLU A 55 -45.47 -32.05 17.41
N GLY A 56 -44.84 -31.90 16.24
CA GLY A 56 -44.89 -30.69 15.42
C GLY A 56 -44.01 -29.52 15.87
N TYR A 57 -43.10 -29.73 16.83
CA TYR A 57 -42.15 -28.70 17.29
C TYR A 57 -41.01 -28.46 16.30
N LEU A 58 -40.62 -29.49 15.54
CA LEU A 58 -39.60 -29.42 14.50
C LEU A 58 -40.16 -29.96 13.19
N ALA A 59 -39.77 -29.36 12.07
CA ALA A 59 -40.17 -29.82 10.74
C ALA A 59 -38.99 -30.46 10.02
N LEU A 60 -39.26 -31.51 9.25
CA LEU A 60 -38.30 -32.05 8.29
C LEU A 60 -38.27 -31.17 7.04
N TYR A 61 -37.11 -31.14 6.39
CA TYR A 61 -36.97 -30.53 5.08
C TYR A 61 -37.82 -31.30 4.05
N SER A 62 -38.10 -30.67 2.91
CA SER A 62 -38.93 -31.24 1.85
C SER A 62 -38.40 -32.57 1.27
N ASP A 63 -37.13 -32.88 1.52
CA ASP A 63 -36.44 -34.12 1.16
C ASP A 63 -36.50 -35.20 2.27
N GLY A 64 -37.20 -34.95 3.37
CA GLY A 64 -37.34 -35.88 4.50
C GLY A 64 -36.15 -35.91 5.45
N THR A 65 -35.21 -34.96 5.34
CA THR A 65 -34.03 -34.84 6.21
C THR A 65 -34.29 -33.89 7.39
N PHE A 66 -33.57 -34.06 8.49
CA PHE A 66 -33.54 -33.18 9.66
C PHE A 66 -32.38 -32.16 9.58
N GLN A 67 -31.27 -32.55 8.96
CA GLN A 67 -30.04 -31.78 8.75
C GLN A 67 -29.39 -31.31 10.06
N GLY A 68 -29.24 -32.21 11.04
CA GLY A 68 -28.76 -31.88 12.39
C GLY A 68 -27.35 -31.28 12.48
N GLN A 69 -26.56 -31.31 11.40
CA GLN A 69 -25.25 -30.65 11.33
C GLN A 69 -25.33 -29.19 10.84
N ARG A 70 -26.50 -28.72 10.36
CA ARG A 70 -26.68 -27.32 10.00
C ARG A 70 -26.77 -26.48 11.26
N PRO A 71 -26.03 -25.36 11.35
CA PRO A 71 -26.16 -24.43 12.46
C PRO A 71 -27.58 -23.85 12.48
N VAL A 72 -28.23 -23.93 13.64
CA VAL A 72 -29.54 -23.32 13.88
C VAL A 72 -29.34 -21.86 14.29
N ASP A 73 -30.14 -20.96 13.72
CA ASP A 73 -30.15 -19.55 14.12
C ASP A 73 -30.59 -19.44 15.58
N ARG A 74 -29.92 -18.60 16.38
CA ARG A 74 -30.23 -18.44 17.82
C ARG A 74 -31.68 -18.04 18.05
N TYR A 75 -32.25 -17.28 17.13
CA TYR A 75 -33.65 -16.91 17.15
C TYR A 75 -34.59 -18.09 16.85
N THR A 76 -34.21 -18.95 15.90
CA THR A 76 -34.95 -20.19 15.63
C THR A 76 -34.90 -21.12 16.83
N LEU A 77 -33.72 -21.29 17.44
CA LEU A 77 -33.58 -22.05 18.68
C LEU A 77 -34.44 -21.45 19.80
N ALA A 78 -34.41 -20.13 19.98
CA ALA A 78 -35.23 -19.44 20.98
C ALA A 78 -36.73 -19.60 20.74
N SER A 79 -37.21 -19.60 19.48
CA SER A 79 -38.63 -19.82 19.15
C SER A 79 -39.08 -21.24 19.48
N VAL A 80 -38.23 -22.25 19.20
CA VAL A 80 -38.52 -23.65 19.53
C VAL A 80 -38.49 -23.87 21.04
N VAL A 81 -37.50 -23.32 21.73
CA VAL A 81 -37.39 -23.37 23.19
C VAL A 81 -38.56 -22.63 23.85
N GLY A 82 -38.96 -21.47 23.32
CA GLY A 82 -40.12 -20.71 23.78
C GLY A 82 -41.41 -21.53 23.66
N ARG A 83 -41.64 -22.18 22.52
CA ARG A 83 -42.80 -23.08 22.32
C ARG A 83 -42.76 -24.30 23.23
N LEU A 84 -41.58 -24.86 23.48
CA LEU A 84 -41.44 -25.95 24.45
C LEU A 84 -41.81 -25.47 25.86
N LEU A 85 -41.33 -24.30 26.28
CA LEU A 85 -41.69 -23.70 27.57
C LEU A 85 -43.21 -23.51 27.73
N VAL A 86 -43.93 -23.09 26.67
CA VAL A 86 -45.41 -23.02 26.66
C VAL A 86 -46.05 -24.36 27.01
N GLU A 87 -45.59 -25.44 26.36
CA GLU A 87 -46.24 -26.75 26.45
C GLU A 87 -45.88 -27.47 27.76
N ILE A 88 -44.75 -27.08 28.35
CA ILE A 88 -44.37 -27.40 29.72
C ILE A 88 -45.30 -26.71 30.72
N GLU A 89 -45.59 -25.41 30.53
CA GLU A 89 -46.56 -24.67 31.37
C GLU A 89 -47.99 -25.22 31.24
N LYS A 90 -48.37 -25.76 30.07
CA LYS A 90 -49.65 -26.47 29.85
C LYS A 90 -49.73 -27.87 30.47
N GLY A 91 -48.68 -28.33 31.16
CA GLY A 91 -48.65 -29.61 31.88
C GLY A 91 -48.62 -30.85 30.99
N ARG A 92 -48.33 -30.71 29.69
CA ARG A 92 -48.26 -31.84 28.73
C ARG A 92 -46.89 -32.53 28.70
N LEU A 93 -45.87 -31.86 29.18
CA LEU A 93 -44.51 -32.37 29.32
C LEU A 93 -44.18 -32.47 30.80
N GLY A 94 -43.85 -33.67 31.29
CA GLY A 94 -43.37 -33.87 32.66
C GLY A 94 -41.96 -33.30 32.79
N VAL A 95 -41.85 -32.05 33.24
CA VAL A 95 -40.58 -31.33 33.35
C VAL A 95 -40.13 -31.27 34.79
N THR A 96 -38.84 -31.56 35.00
CA THR A 96 -38.26 -31.55 36.34
C THR A 96 -37.86 -30.13 36.75
N GLN A 97 -37.68 -29.90 38.05
CA GLN A 97 -37.23 -28.60 38.57
C GLN A 97 -35.82 -28.24 38.07
N GLU A 98 -34.98 -29.24 37.76
CA GLU A 98 -33.64 -29.07 37.17
C GLU A 98 -33.72 -28.54 35.74
N ASP A 99 -34.65 -29.04 34.93
CA ASP A 99 -34.86 -28.58 33.55
C ASP A 99 -35.29 -27.11 33.49
N LEU A 100 -36.16 -26.67 34.42
CA LEU A 100 -36.58 -25.26 34.51
C LEU A 100 -35.43 -24.33 34.94
N GLN A 101 -34.52 -24.81 35.80
CA GLN A 101 -33.32 -24.05 36.17
C GLN A 101 -32.35 -23.95 34.99
N LEU A 102 -32.13 -25.05 34.27
CA LEU A 102 -31.29 -25.07 33.06
C LEU A 102 -31.82 -24.12 31.99
N LEU A 103 -33.13 -24.10 31.75
CA LEU A 103 -33.78 -23.18 30.80
C LEU A 103 -33.63 -21.71 31.21
N ARG A 104 -33.70 -21.39 32.51
CA ARG A 104 -33.44 -20.03 33.02
C ARG A 104 -31.98 -19.62 32.86
N THR A 105 -31.04 -20.52 33.12
CA THR A 105 -29.61 -20.28 32.92
C THR A 105 -29.32 -20.02 31.45
N LEU A 106 -29.77 -20.93 30.56
CA LEU A 106 -29.62 -20.78 29.11
C LEU A 106 -30.24 -19.47 28.62
N SER A 107 -31.45 -19.12 29.04
CA SER A 107 -32.11 -17.86 28.67
C SER A 107 -31.28 -16.63 29.08
N THR A 108 -30.67 -16.67 30.26
CA THR A 108 -29.81 -15.59 30.76
C THR A 108 -28.52 -15.48 29.95
N GLU A 109 -27.85 -16.60 29.69
CA GLU A 109 -26.64 -16.64 28.85
C GLU A 109 -26.92 -16.17 27.42
N PHE A 110 -28.03 -16.61 26.82
CA PHE A 110 -28.45 -16.18 25.49
C PHE A 110 -28.75 -14.67 25.45
N ARG A 111 -29.38 -14.11 26.49
CA ARG A 111 -29.62 -12.66 26.58
C ARG A 111 -28.31 -11.88 26.60
N ASP A 112 -27.36 -12.30 27.44
CA ASP A 112 -26.07 -11.63 27.56
C ASP A 112 -25.27 -11.73 26.25
N GLU A 113 -25.35 -12.88 25.57
CA GLU A 113 -24.71 -13.10 24.29
C GLU A 113 -25.34 -12.26 23.16
N LEU A 114 -26.67 -12.08 23.17
CA LEU A 114 -27.35 -11.18 22.24
C LEU A 114 -26.92 -9.72 22.45
N VAL A 115 -26.88 -9.25 23.71
CA VAL A 115 -26.40 -7.89 24.02
C VAL A 115 -24.97 -7.68 23.53
N ARG A 116 -24.08 -8.65 23.76
CA ARG A 116 -22.71 -8.59 23.22
C ARG A 116 -22.69 -8.54 21.70
N TRP A 117 -23.51 -9.35 21.04
CA TRP A 117 -23.63 -9.35 19.57
C TRP A 117 -24.10 -8.00 19.03
N TYR A 118 -25.09 -7.36 19.65
CA TYR A 118 -25.55 -6.02 19.24
C TYR A 118 -24.42 -4.97 19.35
N ASN A 119 -23.70 -4.97 20.47
CA ASN A 119 -22.59 -4.04 20.69
C ASN A 119 -21.45 -4.27 19.67
N GLN A 120 -21.08 -5.53 19.43
CA GLN A 120 -20.03 -5.88 18.48
C GLN A 120 -20.41 -5.53 17.03
N ARG A 121 -21.69 -5.70 16.68
CA ARG A 121 -22.24 -5.30 15.38
C ARG A 121 -22.22 -3.77 15.20
N GLU A 122 -22.63 -3.01 16.21
CA GLU A 122 -22.59 -1.54 16.15
C GLU A 122 -21.15 -1.02 16.00
N GLN A 123 -20.21 -1.62 16.74
CA GLN A 123 -18.77 -1.34 16.59
C GLN A 123 -18.27 -1.68 15.18
N LEU A 124 -18.69 -2.81 14.60
CA LEU A 124 -18.31 -3.19 13.25
C LEU A 124 -18.85 -2.19 12.22
N SER A 125 -20.12 -1.77 12.36
CA SER A 125 -20.71 -0.76 11.47
C SER A 125 -19.94 0.56 11.54
N ALA A 126 -19.66 1.04 12.75
CA ALA A 126 -18.88 2.26 12.95
C ALA A 126 -17.44 2.15 12.38
N ALA A 127 -16.80 0.99 12.53
CA ALA A 127 -15.47 0.74 11.99
C ALA A 127 -15.46 0.71 10.45
N VAL A 128 -16.50 0.15 9.82
CA VAL A 128 -16.67 0.14 8.36
C VAL A 128 -16.85 1.56 7.84
N ASP A 129 -17.74 2.35 8.45
CA ASP A 129 -17.98 3.75 8.07
C ASP A 129 -16.70 4.59 8.19
N GLU A 130 -15.96 4.42 9.28
CA GLU A 130 -14.69 5.12 9.49
C GLU A 130 -13.64 4.70 8.47
N THR A 131 -13.53 3.41 8.18
CA THR A 131 -12.61 2.91 7.15
C THR A 131 -12.97 3.46 5.78
N GLN A 132 -14.25 3.57 5.46
CA GLN A 132 -14.71 4.14 4.19
C GLN A 132 -14.35 5.63 4.06
N ARG A 133 -14.49 6.43 5.12
CA ARG A 133 -14.01 7.82 5.13
C ARG A 133 -12.50 7.90 4.94
N ARG A 134 -11.74 7.05 5.65
CA ARG A 134 -10.28 7.00 5.53
C ARG A 134 -9.86 6.66 4.11
N VAL A 135 -10.52 5.71 3.45
CA VAL A 135 -10.26 5.33 2.05
C VAL A 135 -10.52 6.52 1.11
N GLN A 136 -11.61 7.26 1.27
CA GLN A 136 -11.86 8.48 0.48
C GLN A 136 -10.79 9.56 0.67
N VAL A 137 -10.38 9.81 1.92
CA VAL A 137 -9.32 10.79 2.20
C VAL A 137 -7.98 10.34 1.60
N ILE A 138 -7.67 9.04 1.67
CA ILE A 138 -6.48 8.48 1.02
C ILE A 138 -6.58 8.69 -0.50
N ASP A 139 -7.72 8.43 -1.12
CA ASP A 139 -7.91 8.60 -2.57
C ASP A 139 -7.68 10.06 -3.03
N GLU A 140 -8.28 11.03 -2.32
CA GLU A 140 -8.05 12.47 -2.59
C GLU A 140 -6.58 12.87 -2.35
N THR A 141 -5.99 12.38 -1.26
CA THR A 141 -4.60 12.70 -0.90
C THR A 141 -3.63 12.12 -1.91
N VAL A 142 -3.83 10.87 -2.31
CA VAL A 142 -3.04 10.17 -3.34
C VAL A 142 -3.13 10.93 -4.65
N THR A 143 -4.33 11.29 -5.08
CA THR A 143 -4.53 12.09 -6.31
C THR A 143 -3.77 13.41 -6.25
N LYS A 144 -3.88 14.14 -5.13
CA LYS A 144 -3.18 15.42 -4.96
C LYS A 144 -1.65 15.26 -4.94
N VAL A 145 -1.14 14.26 -4.21
CA VAL A 145 0.30 13.98 -4.14
C VAL A 145 0.84 13.64 -5.51
N ILE A 146 0.11 12.82 -6.28
CA ILE A 146 0.48 12.48 -7.66
C ILE A 146 0.55 13.73 -8.53
N ASP A 147 -0.48 14.58 -8.53
CA ASP A 147 -0.48 15.78 -9.35
C ASP A 147 0.67 16.72 -8.98
N THR A 148 0.98 16.86 -7.68
CA THR A 148 2.14 17.65 -7.24
C THR A 148 3.46 17.04 -7.66
N MET A 149 3.61 15.71 -7.55
CA MET A 149 4.83 15.02 -7.98
C MET A 149 5.03 15.14 -9.49
N GLU A 150 3.98 14.96 -10.30
CA GLU A 150 4.06 15.13 -11.75
C GLU A 150 4.47 16.56 -12.15
N GLN A 151 4.00 17.57 -11.42
CA GLN A 151 4.40 18.97 -11.64
C GLN A 151 5.85 19.23 -11.22
N GLU A 152 6.27 18.74 -10.06
CA GLU A 152 7.64 18.89 -9.56
C GLU A 152 8.64 18.15 -10.48
N ASP A 153 8.32 16.93 -10.89
CA ASP A 153 9.14 16.16 -11.84
C ASP A 153 9.26 16.86 -13.19
N ALA A 154 8.16 17.45 -13.71
CA ALA A 154 8.20 18.24 -14.93
C ALA A 154 9.06 19.51 -14.79
N ALA A 155 9.00 20.18 -13.63
CA ALA A 155 9.81 21.36 -13.35
C ALA A 155 11.30 21.00 -13.23
N ILE A 156 11.63 19.92 -12.52
CA ILE A 156 12.99 19.39 -12.39
C ILE A 156 13.55 19.01 -13.76
N ARG A 157 12.76 18.31 -14.58
CA ARG A 157 13.15 17.93 -15.95
C ARG A 157 13.50 19.16 -16.79
N THR A 158 12.66 20.19 -16.73
CA THR A 158 12.89 21.44 -17.46
C THR A 158 14.16 22.12 -16.98
N SER A 159 14.37 22.22 -15.66
CA SER A 159 15.59 22.80 -15.07
C SER A 159 16.85 22.04 -15.49
N ILE A 160 16.82 20.70 -15.52
CA ILE A 160 17.98 19.89 -15.93
C ILE A 160 18.25 20.09 -17.42
N GLN A 161 17.22 20.14 -18.27
CA GLN A 161 17.37 20.41 -19.70
C GLN A 161 17.94 21.81 -19.98
N GLU A 162 17.48 22.82 -19.24
CA GLU A 162 18.02 24.19 -19.33
C GLU A 162 19.49 24.24 -18.90
N GLN A 163 19.85 23.59 -17.79
CA GLN A 163 21.23 23.51 -17.32
C GLN A 163 22.14 22.78 -18.32
N ALA A 164 21.68 21.65 -18.88
CA ALA A 164 22.43 20.91 -19.89
C ALA A 164 22.63 21.76 -21.17
N ALA A 165 21.60 22.48 -21.60
CA ALA A 165 21.70 23.39 -22.74
C ALA A 165 22.68 24.54 -22.47
N ALA A 166 22.67 25.10 -21.25
CA ALA A 166 23.61 26.15 -20.85
C ALA A 166 25.06 25.65 -20.85
N ILE A 167 25.32 24.46 -20.27
CA ILE A 167 26.65 23.84 -20.28
C ILE A 167 27.12 23.60 -21.71
N LEU A 168 26.26 23.08 -22.59
CA LEU A 168 26.60 22.86 -24.00
C LEU A 168 26.89 24.18 -24.74
N ALA A 169 26.18 25.25 -24.42
CA ALA A 169 26.44 26.58 -24.97
C ALA A 169 27.78 27.16 -24.49
N GLU A 170 28.12 26.99 -23.20
CA GLU A 170 29.43 27.37 -22.66
C GLU A 170 30.56 26.58 -23.30
N ILE A 171 30.42 25.26 -23.45
CA ILE A 171 31.40 24.42 -24.14
C ILE A 171 31.59 24.89 -25.59
N ALA A 172 30.50 25.21 -26.30
CA ALA A 172 30.59 25.73 -27.67
C ALA A 172 31.31 27.09 -27.72
N ALA A 173 31.06 27.98 -26.76
CA ALA A 173 31.75 29.26 -26.65
C ALA A 173 33.25 29.07 -26.37
N LEU A 174 33.60 28.15 -25.46
CA LEU A 174 34.99 27.79 -25.17
C LEU A 174 35.70 27.20 -26.38
N GLN A 175 35.04 26.30 -27.13
CA GLN A 175 35.58 25.76 -28.39
C GLN A 175 35.88 26.87 -29.40
N GLN A 176 34.98 27.85 -29.53
CA GLN A 176 35.20 28.99 -30.41
C GLN A 176 36.34 29.88 -29.93
N GLN A 177 36.46 30.11 -28.61
CA GLN A 177 37.57 30.87 -28.04
C GLN A 177 38.91 30.19 -28.30
N VAL A 178 39.00 28.87 -28.08
CA VAL A 178 40.23 28.09 -28.35
C VAL A 178 40.60 28.18 -29.83
N ALA A 179 39.62 28.08 -30.74
CA ALA A 179 39.84 28.23 -32.18
C ALA A 179 40.35 29.64 -32.55
N ASP A 180 39.75 30.70 -31.99
CA ASP A 180 40.21 32.08 -32.21
C ASP A 180 41.64 32.29 -31.69
N THR A 181 41.94 31.78 -30.49
CA THR A 181 43.29 31.88 -29.93
C THR A 181 44.34 31.14 -30.75
N ALA A 182 43.99 29.96 -31.29
CA ALA A 182 44.87 29.20 -32.17
C ALA A 182 45.14 29.98 -33.46
N GLN A 183 44.10 30.55 -34.07
CA GLN A 183 44.24 31.37 -35.27
C GLN A 183 45.07 32.64 -35.03
N ARG A 184 44.90 33.29 -33.86
CA ARG A 184 45.71 34.45 -33.47
C ARG A 184 47.16 34.09 -33.24
N LEU A 185 47.43 32.91 -32.66
CA LEU A 185 48.79 32.40 -32.48
C LEU A 185 49.46 32.12 -33.83
N ASP A 186 48.78 31.44 -34.75
CA ASP A 186 49.27 31.18 -36.11
C ASP A 186 49.58 32.48 -36.86
N ALA A 187 48.71 33.48 -36.74
CA ALA A 187 48.90 34.78 -37.36
C ALA A 187 50.11 35.52 -36.78
N ALA A 188 50.29 35.49 -35.46
CA ALA A 188 51.45 36.08 -34.80
C ALA A 188 52.75 35.38 -35.21
N ASP A 189 52.72 34.05 -35.33
CA ASP A 189 53.87 33.26 -35.75
C ASP A 189 54.26 33.51 -37.21
N ALA A 190 53.28 33.62 -38.10
CA ALA A 190 53.50 34.02 -39.48
C ALA A 190 54.11 35.44 -39.57
N GLN A 191 53.65 36.37 -38.73
CA GLN A 191 54.21 37.73 -38.68
C GLN A 191 55.66 37.73 -38.18
N LEU A 192 55.95 37.03 -37.09
CA LEU A 192 57.31 36.91 -36.55
C LEU A 192 58.25 36.22 -37.56
N GLY A 193 57.77 35.21 -38.28
CA GLY A 193 58.52 34.56 -39.36
C GLY A 193 58.90 35.54 -40.47
N ARG A 194 57.95 36.38 -40.91
CA ARG A 194 58.23 37.43 -41.91
C ARG A 194 59.23 38.48 -41.41
N GLN A 195 59.09 38.95 -40.17
CA GLN A 195 60.03 39.90 -39.57
C GLN A 195 61.44 39.32 -39.47
N THR A 196 61.56 38.05 -39.06
CA THR A 196 62.85 37.36 -38.97
C THR A 196 63.50 37.21 -40.34
N ALA A 197 62.72 36.88 -41.36
CA ALA A 197 63.22 36.78 -42.74
C ALA A 197 63.68 38.15 -43.27
N ASP A 198 62.92 39.21 -43.04
CA ASP A 198 63.29 40.57 -43.46
C ASP A 198 64.57 41.08 -42.75
N GLN A 199 64.68 40.81 -41.44
CA GLN A 199 65.91 41.10 -40.69
C GLN A 199 67.09 40.30 -41.21
N GLY A 200 66.91 39.02 -41.56
CA GLY A 200 67.95 38.21 -42.18
C GLY A 200 68.45 38.80 -43.50
N LEU A 201 67.55 39.26 -44.36
CA LEU A 201 67.91 39.95 -45.61
C LEU A 201 68.63 41.28 -45.37
N ARG A 202 68.31 41.99 -44.29
CA ARG A 202 68.97 43.24 -43.93
C ARG A 202 70.37 43.00 -43.38
N ILE A 203 70.56 41.96 -42.56
CA ILE A 203 71.88 41.53 -42.07
C ILE A 203 72.76 41.16 -43.26
N GLN A 204 72.27 40.32 -44.16
CA GLN A 204 73.03 39.90 -45.35
C GLN A 204 73.48 41.11 -46.21
N ARG A 205 72.60 42.11 -46.40
CA ARG A 205 72.96 43.35 -47.09
C ARG A 205 74.07 44.13 -46.37
N LEU A 206 74.04 44.19 -45.04
CA LEU A 206 75.07 44.85 -44.25
C LEU A 206 76.39 44.08 -44.31
N GLU A 207 76.36 42.74 -44.27
CA GLU A 207 77.54 41.88 -44.45
C GLU A 207 78.19 42.13 -45.81
N ASP A 208 77.39 42.18 -46.89
CA ASP A 208 77.87 42.50 -48.23
C ASP A 208 78.49 43.92 -48.30
N GLU A 209 77.94 44.89 -47.56
CA GLU A 209 78.44 46.27 -47.51
C GLU A 209 79.75 46.37 -46.72
N VAL A 210 79.86 45.67 -45.60
CA VAL A 210 81.08 45.56 -44.81
C VAL A 210 82.18 44.86 -45.61
N ALA A 211 81.85 43.77 -46.33
CA ALA A 211 82.80 43.09 -47.21
C ALA A 211 83.34 44.02 -48.32
N LYS A 212 82.47 44.87 -48.90
CA LYS A 212 82.90 45.89 -49.87
C LYS A 212 83.82 46.94 -49.25
N GLN A 213 83.51 47.41 -48.04
CA GLN A 213 84.36 48.39 -47.34
C GLN A 213 85.73 47.78 -46.98
N ALA A 214 85.77 46.53 -46.54
CA ALA A 214 87.01 45.81 -46.25
C ALA A 214 87.88 45.67 -47.51
N ALA A 215 87.29 45.35 -48.66
CA ALA A 215 88.00 45.31 -49.94
C ALA A 215 88.56 46.69 -50.33
N ALA A 216 87.76 47.76 -50.18
CA ALA A 216 88.23 49.13 -50.45
C ALA A 216 89.37 49.56 -49.52
N LEU A 217 89.33 49.16 -48.25
CA LEU A 217 90.41 49.41 -47.30
C LEU A 217 91.70 48.68 -47.69
N ALA A 218 91.60 47.42 -48.13
CA ALA A 218 92.76 46.68 -48.64
C ALA A 218 93.37 47.34 -49.88
N ASP A 219 92.55 47.87 -50.79
CA ASP A 219 93.02 48.63 -51.96
C ASP A 219 93.74 49.93 -51.54
N THR A 220 93.22 50.64 -50.53
CA THR A 220 93.88 51.85 -50.00
C THR A 220 95.20 51.52 -49.31
N ASP A 221 95.25 50.43 -48.55
CA ASP A 221 96.46 49.98 -47.86
C ASP A 221 97.57 49.63 -48.87
N ALA A 222 97.22 48.90 -49.93
CA ALA A 222 98.13 48.62 -51.04
C ALA A 222 98.64 49.91 -51.73
N ALA A 223 97.79 50.93 -51.87
CA ALA A 223 98.18 52.22 -52.44
C ALA A 223 99.13 53.00 -51.52
N VAL A 224 98.93 52.94 -50.19
CA VAL A 224 99.82 53.54 -49.20
C VAL A 224 101.20 52.86 -49.25
N MET A 225 101.26 51.53 -49.22
CA MET A 225 102.54 50.80 -49.34
C MET A 225 103.29 51.16 -50.64
N ALA A 226 102.57 51.33 -51.75
CA ALA A 226 103.18 51.75 -53.01
C ALA A 226 103.70 53.21 -52.99
N ALA A 227 103.04 54.10 -52.23
CA ALA A 227 103.48 55.47 -52.04
C ALA A 227 104.73 55.54 -51.13
N GLU A 228 104.77 54.75 -50.06
CA GLU A 228 105.95 54.60 -49.19
C GLU A 228 107.17 54.12 -49.99
N ALA A 229 107.01 53.10 -50.82
CA ALA A 229 108.11 52.61 -51.68
C ALA A 229 108.65 53.69 -52.64
N LYS A 230 107.79 54.58 -53.15
CA LYS A 230 108.23 55.73 -53.97
C LYS A 230 108.97 56.78 -53.14
N LEU A 231 108.52 57.01 -51.90
CA LEU A 231 109.18 57.96 -50.99
C LEU A 231 110.59 57.47 -50.62
N ASP A 232 110.76 56.17 -50.38
CA ASP A 232 112.07 55.56 -50.15
C ASP A 232 113.00 55.74 -51.35
N GLU A 233 112.49 55.54 -52.57
CA GLU A 233 113.27 55.76 -53.80
C GLU A 233 113.67 57.23 -53.98
N HIS A 234 112.74 58.17 -53.76
CA HIS A 234 113.04 59.60 -53.78
C HIS A 234 114.07 59.98 -52.71
N SER A 235 113.98 59.42 -51.51
CA SER A 235 114.94 59.67 -50.42
C SER A 235 116.33 59.17 -50.80
N ARG A 236 116.41 58.00 -51.46
CA ARG A 236 117.65 57.43 -51.97
C ARG A 236 118.26 58.28 -53.09
N MET A 237 117.41 58.80 -53.99
CA MET A 237 117.82 59.74 -55.03
C MET A 237 118.35 61.05 -54.46
N LEU A 238 117.70 61.61 -53.43
CA LEU A 238 118.17 62.81 -52.74
C LEU A 238 119.52 62.60 -52.05
N ALA A 239 119.74 61.45 -51.40
CA ALA A 239 121.04 61.09 -50.84
C ALA A 239 122.15 61.07 -51.91
N LEU A 240 121.86 60.50 -53.09
CA LEU A 240 122.76 60.49 -54.24
C LEU A 240 123.06 61.90 -54.77
N HIS A 241 122.05 62.78 -54.83
CA HIS A 241 122.26 64.18 -55.22
C HIS A 241 123.08 64.94 -54.17
N SER A 242 122.85 64.68 -52.88
CA SER A 242 123.66 65.23 -51.79
C SER A 242 125.12 64.80 -51.91
N ASP A 243 125.40 63.51 -52.12
CA ASP A 243 126.75 63.00 -52.34
C ASP A 243 127.40 63.62 -53.59
N SER A 244 126.61 63.86 -54.65
CA SER A 244 127.08 64.53 -55.87
C SER A 244 127.41 66.01 -55.64
N LEU A 245 126.67 66.69 -54.76
CA LEU A 245 126.92 68.08 -54.36
C LEU A 245 128.18 68.17 -53.51
N VAL A 246 128.38 67.25 -52.55
CA VAL A 246 129.62 67.13 -51.78
C VAL A 246 130.81 66.85 -52.70
N ALA A 247 130.67 65.98 -53.69
CA ALA A 247 131.71 65.72 -54.68
C ALA A 247 131.98 66.90 -55.62
N LEU A 248 130.96 67.72 -55.94
CA LEU A 248 131.11 68.97 -56.68
C LEU A 248 131.82 70.03 -55.84
N GLU A 249 131.53 70.10 -54.54
CA GLU A 249 132.21 70.96 -53.57
C GLU A 249 133.69 70.56 -53.44
N GLU A 250 133.98 69.26 -53.38
CA GLU A 250 135.34 68.69 -53.34
C GLU A 250 136.10 68.92 -54.68
N ALA A 251 135.41 68.84 -55.82
CA ALA A 251 135.96 69.11 -57.15
C ALA A 251 136.19 70.61 -57.41
N LEU A 252 135.33 71.48 -56.87
CA LEU A 252 135.50 72.94 -56.89
C LEU A 252 136.68 73.39 -56.00
N GLY A 253 137.09 72.57 -55.02
CA GLY A 253 138.27 72.80 -54.17
C GLY A 253 139.64 72.55 -54.81
N VAL A 254 139.73 71.82 -55.93
CA VAL A 254 141.04 71.37 -56.49
C VAL A 254 141.43 72.06 -57.81
N LYS A 255 140.58 72.89 -58.41
CA LYS A 255 140.92 73.52 -59.70
C LYS A 255 140.27 74.89 -59.89
N VAL A 256 140.88 75.91 -59.29
CA VAL A 256 141.21 77.23 -59.88
C VAL A 256 141.59 78.19 -58.74
N ALA A 257 142.91 78.32 -58.52
CA ALA A 257 143.51 79.33 -57.65
C ALA A 257 144.80 79.86 -58.30
N SER A 258 144.65 80.53 -59.45
CA SER A 258 145.56 81.60 -59.88
C SER A 258 144.78 82.74 -60.54
N SER A 259 143.86 83.33 -59.78
CA SER A 259 143.53 84.76 -59.90
C SER A 259 142.74 85.19 -58.65
N PHE A 260 143.46 85.56 -57.60
CA PHE A 260 142.89 86.15 -56.39
C PHE A 260 143.11 87.66 -56.38
N ALA A 261 142.02 88.42 -56.24
CA ALA A 261 141.98 89.71 -55.54
C ALA A 261 140.54 90.29 -55.40
N GLU A 262 139.55 89.80 -56.15
CA GLU A 262 138.14 90.27 -56.01
C GLU A 262 137.15 89.14 -55.64
N ARG A 263 137.62 87.89 -55.53
CA ARG A 263 136.78 86.69 -55.35
C ARG A 263 136.65 86.19 -53.90
N ASP A 264 137.47 86.64 -52.95
CA ASP A 264 137.41 86.15 -51.55
C ASP A 264 136.17 86.61 -50.79
N ALA A 265 135.71 87.85 -51.01
CA ALA A 265 134.50 88.34 -50.34
C ALA A 265 133.23 87.67 -50.87
N ALA A 266 133.16 87.42 -52.18
CA ALA A 266 132.03 86.73 -52.81
C ALA A 266 132.01 85.22 -52.46
N LEU A 267 133.17 84.57 -52.37
CA LEU A 267 133.26 83.17 -51.95
C LEU A 267 132.96 82.98 -50.47
N SER A 268 133.40 83.88 -49.58
CA SER A 268 133.04 83.80 -48.16
C SER A 268 131.54 84.00 -47.94
N LEU A 269 130.91 84.92 -48.69
CA LEU A 269 129.46 85.14 -48.63
C LEU A 269 128.67 83.97 -49.25
N LEU A 270 129.18 83.37 -50.34
CA LEU A 270 128.55 82.20 -50.95
C LEU A 270 128.72 80.95 -50.09
N GLN A 271 129.88 80.75 -49.46
CA GLN A 271 130.14 79.66 -48.55
C GLN A 271 129.33 79.82 -47.26
N GLN A 272 129.17 81.04 -46.75
CA GLN A 272 128.25 81.30 -45.64
C GLN A 272 126.78 81.08 -46.04
N ALA A 273 126.37 81.53 -47.23
CA ALA A 273 125.00 81.29 -47.73
C ALA A 273 124.72 79.80 -47.99
N MET A 274 125.71 79.03 -48.46
CA MET A 274 125.60 77.58 -48.59
C MET A 274 125.53 76.91 -47.21
N GLN A 275 126.39 77.29 -46.26
CA GLN A 275 126.32 76.75 -44.89
C GLN A 275 125.01 77.09 -44.17
N GLU A 276 124.46 78.28 -44.38
CA GLU A 276 123.14 78.66 -43.86
C GLU A 276 122.03 77.84 -44.54
N SER A 277 122.07 77.67 -45.86
CA SER A 277 121.13 76.83 -46.60
C SER A 277 121.21 75.35 -46.20
N ASP A 278 122.41 74.82 -45.97
CA ASP A 278 122.63 73.44 -45.54
C ASP A 278 122.15 73.22 -44.11
N ALA A 279 122.36 74.21 -43.23
CA ALA A 279 121.82 74.19 -41.88
C ALA A 279 120.28 74.27 -41.87
N GLU A 280 119.67 75.09 -42.74
CA GLU A 280 118.22 75.17 -42.92
C GLU A 280 117.65 73.85 -43.46
N LEU A 281 118.28 73.26 -44.48
CA LEU A 281 117.89 71.95 -45.03
C LEU A 281 118.02 70.84 -43.99
N ALA A 282 119.11 70.81 -43.23
CA ALA A 282 119.31 69.82 -42.16
C ALA A 282 118.26 69.98 -41.04
N ALA A 283 117.89 71.22 -40.69
CA ALA A 283 116.83 71.49 -39.74
C ALA A 283 115.46 71.03 -40.26
N GLU A 284 115.15 71.27 -41.53
CA GLU A 284 113.89 70.85 -42.14
C GLU A 284 113.81 69.32 -42.30
N ILE A 285 114.92 68.65 -42.64
CA ILE A 285 115.02 67.19 -42.68
C ILE A 285 114.76 66.60 -41.29
N ASN A 286 115.40 67.12 -40.24
CA ASN A 286 115.18 66.65 -38.88
C ASN A 286 113.71 66.86 -38.45
N ARG A 287 113.11 68.01 -38.83
CA ARG A 287 111.69 68.30 -38.56
C ARG A 287 110.76 67.32 -39.26
N VAL A 288 111.03 66.99 -40.52
CA VAL A 288 110.26 66.01 -41.30
C VAL A 288 110.44 64.60 -40.73
N GLN A 289 111.65 64.23 -40.29
CA GLN A 289 111.92 62.93 -39.65
C GLN A 289 111.19 62.78 -38.30
N GLU A 290 111.20 63.82 -37.46
CA GLU A 290 110.42 63.83 -36.22
C GLU A 290 108.91 63.76 -36.50
N GLY A 291 108.43 64.50 -37.50
CA GLY A 291 107.03 64.45 -37.94
C GLY A 291 106.62 63.08 -38.47
N LEU A 292 107.46 62.42 -39.27
CA LEU A 292 107.23 61.06 -39.76
C LEU A 292 107.22 60.04 -38.62
N SER A 293 108.10 60.19 -37.63
CA SER A 293 108.14 59.33 -36.44
C SER A 293 106.85 59.46 -35.59
N ASP A 294 106.36 60.68 -35.36
CA ASP A 294 105.08 60.92 -34.66
C ASP A 294 103.90 60.32 -35.45
N VAL A 295 103.87 60.50 -36.77
CA VAL A 295 102.84 59.90 -37.63
C VAL A 295 102.90 58.38 -37.61
N ALA A 296 104.09 57.77 -37.67
CA ALA A 296 104.26 56.32 -37.60
C ALA A 296 103.81 55.75 -36.24
N GLN A 297 104.10 56.43 -35.13
CA GLN A 297 103.62 56.04 -33.81
C GLN A 297 102.09 56.12 -33.71
N ARG A 298 101.48 57.18 -34.27
CA ARG A 298 100.03 57.32 -34.34
C ARG A 298 99.39 56.24 -35.21
N LEU A 299 100.01 55.90 -36.35
CA LEU A 299 99.54 54.83 -37.23
C LEU A 299 99.56 53.48 -36.50
N SER A 300 100.67 53.14 -35.85
CA SER A 300 100.80 51.90 -35.07
C SER A 300 99.77 51.82 -33.92
N ALA A 301 99.50 52.93 -33.23
CA ALA A 301 98.45 52.96 -32.21
C ALA A 301 97.04 52.77 -32.78
N VAL A 302 96.78 53.29 -34.00
CA VAL A 302 95.52 53.06 -34.71
C VAL A 302 95.40 51.61 -35.17
N GLU A 303 96.46 51.00 -35.69
CA GLU A 303 96.50 49.59 -36.10
C GLU A 303 96.25 48.64 -34.92
N GLU A 304 96.93 48.85 -33.78
CA GLU A 304 96.67 48.08 -32.55
C GLU A 304 95.23 48.27 -32.06
N GLY A 305 94.73 49.52 -32.11
CA GLY A 305 93.35 49.84 -31.80
C GLY A 305 92.36 49.08 -32.69
N LEU A 306 92.59 49.07 -34.00
CA LEU A 306 91.76 48.38 -34.99
C LEU A 306 91.77 46.86 -34.79
N ALA A 307 92.94 46.28 -34.55
CA ALA A 307 93.09 44.85 -34.27
C ALA A 307 92.32 44.44 -32.99
N SER A 308 92.46 45.23 -31.92
CA SER A 308 91.73 44.97 -30.67
C SER A 308 90.22 45.13 -30.81
N TRP A 309 89.76 46.07 -31.66
CA TRP A 309 88.35 46.25 -31.95
C TRP A 309 87.79 45.10 -32.78
N GLN A 310 88.56 44.61 -33.77
CA GLN A 310 88.18 43.48 -34.61
C GLN A 310 88.08 42.17 -33.83
N GLU A 311 89.00 41.92 -32.89
CA GLU A 311 88.94 40.76 -32.00
C GLU A 311 87.67 40.81 -31.12
N LYS A 312 87.41 41.97 -30.49
CA LYS A 312 86.21 42.17 -29.66
C LYS A 312 84.91 42.11 -30.47
N SER A 313 84.92 42.57 -31.73
CA SER A 313 83.72 42.49 -32.59
C SER A 313 83.41 41.04 -32.95
N LEU A 314 84.43 40.24 -33.30
CA LEU A 314 84.28 38.81 -33.57
C LEU A 314 83.80 38.03 -32.35
N GLU A 315 84.35 38.30 -31.16
CA GLU A 315 83.85 37.71 -29.91
C GLU A 315 82.39 38.07 -29.66
N ARG A 316 82.01 39.32 -29.90
CA ARG A 316 80.63 39.79 -29.70
C ARG A 316 79.67 39.18 -30.71
N GLU A 317 80.08 39.04 -31.98
CA GLU A 317 79.31 38.36 -33.02
C GLU A 317 79.09 36.88 -32.67
N ALA A 318 80.13 36.19 -32.20
CA ALA A 318 80.01 34.80 -31.76
C ALA A 318 79.06 34.64 -30.57
N GLN A 319 79.14 35.53 -29.57
CA GLN A 319 78.20 35.55 -28.43
C GLN A 319 76.76 35.79 -28.88
N LEU A 320 76.54 36.80 -29.72
CA LEU A 320 75.22 37.12 -30.24
C LEU A 320 74.65 35.98 -31.09
N ALA A 321 75.47 35.31 -31.90
CA ALA A 321 75.03 34.16 -32.68
C ALA A 321 74.55 33.00 -31.79
N GLU A 322 75.26 32.72 -30.70
CA GLU A 322 74.87 31.70 -29.73
C GLU A 322 73.59 32.07 -28.97
N GLU A 323 73.49 33.30 -28.43
CA GLU A 323 72.27 33.78 -27.76
C GLU A 323 71.04 33.72 -28.70
N LEU A 324 71.22 34.09 -29.96
CA LEU A 324 70.15 34.11 -30.96
C LEU A 324 69.75 32.68 -31.37
N SER A 325 70.69 31.74 -31.40
CA SER A 325 70.42 30.31 -31.58
C SER A 325 69.59 29.74 -30.43
N GLN A 326 70.01 30.01 -29.19
CA GLN A 326 69.31 29.56 -27.98
C GLN A 326 67.89 30.15 -27.90
N LEU A 327 67.73 31.44 -28.18
CA LEU A 327 66.41 32.10 -28.23
C LEU A 327 65.51 31.51 -29.30
N LYS A 328 66.04 31.20 -30.49
CA LYS A 328 65.26 30.53 -31.56
C LYS A 328 64.79 29.15 -31.14
N GLN A 329 65.65 28.38 -30.47
CA GLN A 329 65.30 27.04 -30.00
C GLN A 329 64.27 27.10 -28.87
N ALA A 330 64.44 27.99 -27.90
CA ALA A 330 63.49 28.18 -26.80
C ALA A 330 62.12 28.66 -27.32
N ALA A 331 62.10 29.60 -28.28
CA ALA A 331 60.86 30.06 -28.89
C ALA A 331 60.16 28.96 -29.69
N ALA A 332 60.91 28.11 -30.40
CA ALA A 332 60.34 26.95 -31.10
C ALA A 332 59.74 25.92 -30.13
N GLN A 333 60.41 25.66 -29.00
CA GLN A 333 59.89 24.77 -27.96
C GLN A 333 58.61 25.31 -27.32
N GLU A 334 58.59 26.58 -26.89
CA GLU A 334 57.40 27.21 -26.32
C GLU A 334 56.22 27.18 -27.29
N ARG A 335 56.46 27.43 -28.59
CA ARG A 335 55.43 27.33 -29.63
C ARG A 335 54.86 25.92 -29.75
N GLN A 336 55.73 24.92 -29.76
CA GLN A 336 55.29 23.52 -29.82
C GLN A 336 54.45 23.17 -28.60
N THR A 337 54.91 23.52 -27.39
CA THR A 337 54.16 23.30 -26.14
C THR A 337 52.80 23.97 -26.17
N ARG A 338 52.70 25.23 -26.58
CA ARG A 338 51.42 25.95 -26.72
C ARG A 338 50.49 25.29 -27.72
N THR A 339 51.03 24.83 -28.85
CA THR A 339 50.24 24.12 -29.87
C THR A 339 49.68 22.82 -29.31
N ASP A 340 50.52 22.03 -28.64
CA ASP A 340 50.12 20.77 -28.02
C ASP A 340 49.08 20.99 -26.89
N GLU A 341 49.25 22.01 -26.05
CA GLU A 341 48.27 22.41 -25.02
C GLU A 341 46.92 22.78 -25.65
N THR A 342 46.91 23.59 -26.72
CA THR A 342 45.66 23.97 -27.41
C THR A 342 44.97 22.78 -28.05
N ALA A 343 45.73 21.84 -28.63
CA ALA A 343 45.18 20.62 -29.20
C ALA A 343 44.58 19.71 -28.11
N SER A 344 45.27 19.56 -26.97
CA SER A 344 44.75 18.82 -25.81
C SER A 344 43.46 19.43 -25.29
N LEU A 345 43.42 20.75 -25.06
CA LEU A 345 42.22 21.45 -24.59
C LEU A 345 41.04 21.30 -25.56
N ALA A 346 41.28 21.36 -26.86
CA ALA A 346 40.24 21.14 -27.86
C ALA A 346 39.68 19.70 -27.80
N GLN A 347 40.55 18.71 -27.59
CA GLN A 347 40.14 17.31 -27.42
C GLN A 347 39.37 17.09 -26.11
N ASP A 348 39.82 17.68 -25.01
CA ASP A 348 39.15 17.60 -23.70
C ASP A 348 37.75 18.24 -23.76
N LEU A 349 37.60 19.38 -24.45
CA LEU A 349 36.29 20.01 -24.66
C LEU A 349 35.35 19.13 -25.50
N LEU A 350 35.87 18.42 -26.51
CA LEU A 350 35.08 17.46 -27.29
C LEU A 350 34.64 16.26 -26.43
N ALA A 351 35.55 15.72 -25.62
CA ALA A 351 35.23 14.62 -24.71
C ALA A 351 34.20 15.05 -23.65
N LEU A 352 34.34 16.25 -23.09
CA LEU A 352 33.38 16.81 -22.14
C LEU A 352 32.00 17.00 -22.78
N LYS A 353 31.94 17.51 -24.02
CA LYS A 353 30.69 17.64 -24.78
C LYS A 353 30.01 16.29 -24.96
N GLU A 354 30.74 15.26 -25.39
CA GLU A 354 30.21 13.92 -25.58
C GLU A 354 29.72 13.31 -24.25
N GLN A 355 30.46 13.51 -23.17
CA GLN A 355 30.08 13.05 -21.83
C GLN A 355 28.78 13.72 -21.36
N VAL A 356 28.65 15.05 -21.52
CA VAL A 356 27.43 15.79 -21.15
C VAL A 356 26.24 15.30 -21.97
N GLN A 357 26.41 15.04 -23.27
CA GLN A 357 25.35 14.48 -24.11
C GLN A 357 24.93 13.08 -23.67
N LYS A 358 25.89 12.17 -23.42
CA LYS A 358 25.60 10.82 -22.92
C LYS A 358 24.91 10.84 -21.57
N GLN A 359 25.33 11.71 -20.66
CA GLN A 359 24.67 11.87 -19.36
C GLN A 359 23.24 12.40 -19.54
N GLY A 360 23.03 13.36 -20.44
CA GLY A 360 21.69 13.86 -20.78
C GLY A 360 20.76 12.77 -21.31
N GLU A 361 21.24 11.93 -22.23
CA GLU A 361 20.48 10.78 -22.77
C GLU A 361 20.18 9.74 -21.68
N ALA A 362 21.18 9.39 -20.85
CA ALA A 362 21.02 8.46 -19.76
C ALA A 362 19.98 8.96 -18.74
N MET A 363 20.03 10.23 -18.36
CA MET A 363 19.06 10.84 -17.45
C MET A 363 17.66 10.86 -18.07
N ALA A 364 17.52 11.23 -19.33
CA ALA A 364 16.23 11.21 -20.02
C ALA A 364 15.62 9.79 -20.08
N SER A 365 16.45 8.76 -20.30
CA SER A 365 15.98 7.37 -20.32
C SER A 365 15.58 6.86 -18.94
N ALA A 366 16.37 7.17 -17.90
CA ALA A 366 16.09 6.77 -16.53
C ALA A 366 14.81 7.46 -16.03
N ASP A 367 14.66 8.74 -16.34
CA ASP A 367 13.48 9.54 -16.00
C ASP A 367 12.22 9.04 -16.73
N GLY A 368 12.34 8.68 -18.02
CA GLY A 368 11.23 8.05 -18.75
C GLY A 368 10.80 6.71 -18.14
N GLN A 369 11.75 5.91 -17.66
CA GLN A 369 11.47 4.64 -16.98
C GLN A 369 10.82 4.87 -15.60
N LEU A 370 11.34 5.82 -14.80
CA LEU A 370 10.75 6.22 -13.52
C LEU A 370 9.31 6.69 -13.68
N MET A 371 9.04 7.56 -14.66
CA MET A 371 7.69 8.06 -14.93
C MET A 371 6.71 6.90 -15.23
N LYS A 372 7.17 5.90 -15.98
CA LYS A 372 6.38 4.72 -16.28
C LYS A 372 6.12 3.87 -15.04
N ASP A 373 7.14 3.66 -14.21
CA ASP A 373 7.01 2.86 -12.99
C ASP A 373 6.11 3.54 -11.96
N VAL A 374 6.23 4.87 -11.80
CA VAL A 374 5.32 5.68 -10.96
C VAL A 374 3.90 5.62 -11.51
N SER A 375 3.70 5.75 -12.83
CA SER A 375 2.38 5.64 -13.45
C SER A 375 1.75 4.25 -13.25
N ASN A 376 2.54 3.18 -13.29
CA ASN A 376 2.05 1.82 -13.03
C ASN A 376 1.66 1.66 -11.56
N LEU A 377 2.52 2.09 -10.64
CA LEU A 377 2.25 2.05 -9.19
C LEU A 377 0.99 2.84 -8.86
N ARG A 378 0.80 4.01 -9.49
CA ARG A 378 -0.42 4.82 -9.39
C ARG A 378 -1.64 4.01 -9.81
N GLN A 379 -1.60 3.37 -10.97
CA GLN A 379 -2.72 2.60 -11.48
C GLN A 379 -3.07 1.43 -10.56
N ASP A 380 -2.07 0.75 -10.00
CA ASP A 380 -2.27 -0.36 -9.07
C ASP A 380 -2.83 0.13 -7.73
N LEU A 381 -2.37 1.27 -7.22
CA LEU A 381 -2.87 1.87 -6.00
C LEU A 381 -4.35 2.27 -6.13
N VAL A 382 -4.73 2.95 -7.22
CA VAL A 382 -6.13 3.30 -7.49
C VAL A 382 -7.01 2.06 -7.56
N ARG A 383 -6.59 1.04 -8.31
CA ARG A 383 -7.33 -0.24 -8.40
C ARG A 383 -7.48 -0.91 -7.04
N SER A 384 -6.46 -0.85 -6.18
CA SER A 384 -6.53 -1.43 -4.84
C SER A 384 -7.52 -0.67 -3.95
N LEU A 385 -7.58 0.66 -4.06
CA LEU A 385 -8.54 1.48 -3.32
C LEU A 385 -9.97 1.23 -3.79
N GLU A 386 -10.20 1.14 -5.10
CA GLU A 386 -11.50 0.77 -5.68
C GLU A 386 -11.99 -0.61 -5.21
N ALA A 387 -11.08 -1.60 -5.14
CA ALA A 387 -11.39 -2.93 -4.63
C ALA A 387 -11.79 -2.89 -3.15
N VAL A 388 -11.02 -2.19 -2.30
CA VAL A 388 -11.34 -2.02 -0.88
C VAL A 388 -12.67 -1.29 -0.70
N GLN A 389 -12.95 -0.26 -1.50
CA GLN A 389 -14.22 0.47 -1.44
C GLN A 389 -15.41 -0.41 -1.83
N THR A 390 -15.23 -1.27 -2.83
CA THR A 390 -16.23 -2.27 -3.22
C THR A 390 -16.49 -3.26 -2.10
N ASP A 391 -15.44 -3.76 -1.45
CA ASP A 391 -15.54 -4.70 -0.33
C ASP A 391 -16.23 -4.08 0.89
N LEU A 392 -15.90 -2.83 1.25
CA LEU A 392 -16.57 -2.09 2.33
C LEU A 392 -18.07 -1.90 2.03
N THR A 393 -18.42 -1.60 0.78
CA THR A 393 -19.82 -1.46 0.36
C THR A 393 -20.56 -2.79 0.49
N ASN A 394 -19.94 -3.90 0.07
CA ASN A 394 -20.50 -5.25 0.23
C ASN A 394 -20.69 -5.64 1.70
N ILE A 395 -19.71 -5.30 2.57
CA ILE A 395 -19.81 -5.55 4.01
C ILE A 395 -20.96 -4.74 4.61
N SER A 396 -21.07 -3.44 4.27
CA SER A 396 -22.16 -2.57 4.73
C SER A 396 -23.53 -3.12 4.33
N GLN A 397 -23.69 -3.58 3.09
CA GLN A 397 -24.93 -4.23 2.63
C GLN A 397 -25.26 -5.51 3.42
N LYS A 398 -24.25 -6.33 3.73
CA LYS A 398 -24.43 -7.54 4.55
C LYS A 398 -24.85 -7.20 5.99
N ILE A 399 -24.26 -6.17 6.59
CA ILE A 399 -24.66 -5.68 7.92
C ILE A 399 -26.13 -5.23 7.88
N ALA A 400 -26.53 -4.44 6.88
CA ALA A 400 -27.92 -3.99 6.73
C ALA A 400 -28.90 -5.16 6.52
N ALA A 401 -28.52 -6.19 5.78
CA ALA A 401 -29.32 -7.39 5.60
C ALA A 401 -29.49 -8.18 6.90
N LEU A 402 -28.41 -8.31 7.69
CA LEU A 402 -28.45 -8.90 9.02
C LEU A 402 -29.36 -8.09 9.95
N ASP A 403 -29.28 -6.76 9.93
CA ASP A 403 -30.16 -5.89 10.72
C ASP A 403 -31.63 -6.12 10.43
N LYS A 404 -31.99 -6.19 9.15
CA LYS A 404 -33.36 -6.47 8.74
C LYS A 404 -33.83 -7.83 9.27
N ARG A 405 -32.99 -8.86 9.17
CA ARG A 405 -33.31 -10.21 9.65
C ARG A 405 -33.45 -10.24 11.16
N THR A 406 -32.53 -9.62 11.89
CA THR A 406 -32.56 -9.50 13.35
C THR A 406 -33.84 -8.79 13.83
N ASN A 407 -34.22 -7.69 13.18
CA ASN A 407 -35.46 -6.98 13.52
C ASN A 407 -36.71 -7.83 13.29
N LEU A 408 -36.77 -8.59 12.19
CA LEU A 408 -37.88 -9.51 11.92
C LEU A 408 -37.96 -10.61 13.00
N LEU A 409 -36.83 -11.13 13.42
CA LEU A 409 -36.76 -12.17 14.45
C LEU A 409 -37.13 -11.62 15.84
N GLN A 410 -36.76 -10.38 16.17
CA GLN A 410 -37.24 -9.71 17.38
C GLN A 410 -38.77 -9.51 17.37
N GLN A 411 -39.35 -9.10 16.25
CA GLN A 411 -40.80 -8.95 16.12
C GLN A 411 -41.51 -10.31 16.28
N GLY A 412 -40.94 -11.36 15.67
CA GLY A 412 -41.43 -12.73 15.86
C GLY A 412 -41.36 -13.19 17.31
N ALA A 413 -40.22 -12.97 17.99
CA ALA A 413 -40.07 -13.31 19.40
C ALA A 413 -41.01 -12.51 20.32
N ALA A 414 -41.27 -11.24 20.00
CA ALA A 414 -42.23 -10.42 20.75
C ALA A 414 -43.67 -10.91 20.56
N ALA A 415 -44.02 -11.37 19.36
CA ALA A 415 -45.31 -12.00 19.09
C ALA A 415 -45.44 -13.34 19.83
N ASP A 416 -44.45 -14.22 19.73
CA ASP A 416 -44.41 -15.50 20.44
C ASP A 416 -44.48 -15.30 21.97
N SER A 417 -43.79 -14.27 22.51
CA SER A 417 -43.86 -13.91 23.94
C SER A 417 -45.24 -13.43 24.36
N LYS A 418 -45.98 -12.76 23.47
CA LYS A 418 -47.35 -12.33 23.73
C LYS A 418 -48.30 -13.52 23.70
N ASP A 419 -48.18 -14.39 22.70
CA ASP A 419 -48.96 -15.62 22.60
C ASP A 419 -48.73 -16.53 23.82
N LEU A 420 -47.50 -16.58 24.33
CA LEU A 420 -47.12 -17.20 25.61
C LEU A 420 -47.89 -16.63 26.80
N ALA A 421 -47.95 -15.29 26.92
CA ALA A 421 -48.66 -14.62 28.00
C ALA A 421 -50.17 -14.90 27.92
N ASP A 422 -50.75 -14.81 26.74
CA ASP A 422 -52.18 -15.07 26.51
C ASP A 422 -52.52 -16.54 26.84
N LEU A 423 -51.66 -17.49 26.48
CA LEU A 423 -51.81 -18.91 26.83
C LEU A 423 -51.67 -19.17 28.32
N ARG A 424 -50.73 -18.51 29.00
CA ARG A 424 -50.59 -18.60 30.46
C ARG A 424 -51.86 -18.13 31.16
N ASP A 425 -52.46 -17.04 30.70
CA ASP A 425 -53.72 -16.54 31.25
C ASP A 425 -54.86 -17.55 31.05
N HIS A 426 -54.97 -18.18 29.86
CA HIS A 426 -55.94 -19.25 29.61
C HIS A 426 -55.71 -20.49 30.50
N VAL A 427 -54.46 -20.87 30.75
CA VAL A 427 -54.14 -21.99 31.65
C VAL A 427 -54.54 -21.66 33.08
N ALA A 428 -54.32 -20.43 33.54
CA ALA A 428 -54.77 -19.98 34.86
C ALA A 428 -56.31 -20.03 34.98
N GLU A 429 -57.03 -19.59 33.95
CA GLU A 429 -58.50 -19.70 33.91
C GLU A 429 -58.98 -21.16 33.96
N LEU A 430 -58.32 -22.07 33.23
CA LEU A 430 -58.64 -23.50 33.26
C LEU A 430 -58.33 -24.13 34.62
N GLN A 431 -57.22 -23.76 35.26
CA GLN A 431 -56.89 -24.22 36.61
C GLN A 431 -57.93 -23.78 37.63
N GLU A 432 -58.39 -22.54 37.54
CA GLU A 432 -59.48 -22.03 38.38
C GLU A 432 -60.79 -22.79 38.11
N ALA A 433 -61.14 -23.04 36.85
CA ALA A 433 -62.32 -23.82 36.49
C ALA A 433 -62.25 -25.26 37.02
N VAL A 434 -61.07 -25.90 36.98
CA VAL A 434 -60.85 -27.22 37.58
C VAL A 434 -61.01 -27.18 39.10
N PHE A 435 -60.49 -26.13 39.76
CA PHE A 435 -60.66 -25.95 41.20
C PHE A 435 -62.15 -25.85 41.59
N VAL A 436 -62.93 -25.05 40.86
CA VAL A 436 -64.39 -24.92 41.07
C VAL A 436 -65.12 -26.23 40.81
N LEU A 437 -64.75 -26.98 39.76
CA LEU A 437 -65.34 -28.30 39.50
C LEU A 437 -65.01 -29.29 40.62
N GLN A 438 -63.79 -29.27 41.15
CA GLN A 438 -63.38 -30.12 42.28
C GLN A 438 -64.19 -29.79 43.54
N GLU A 439 -64.41 -28.50 43.83
CA GLU A 439 -65.27 -28.06 44.94
C GLU A 439 -66.71 -28.56 44.77
N ARG A 440 -67.28 -28.43 43.57
CA ARG A 440 -68.63 -28.95 43.26
C ARG A 440 -68.73 -30.47 43.36
N ILE A 441 -67.68 -31.21 42.98
CA ILE A 441 -67.62 -32.67 43.15
C ILE A 441 -67.62 -33.01 44.63
N ASN A 442 -66.79 -32.35 45.44
CA ASN A 442 -66.75 -32.56 46.89
C ASN A 442 -68.12 -32.27 47.53
N GLU A 443 -68.78 -31.17 47.14
CA GLU A 443 -70.14 -30.87 47.58
C GLU A 443 -71.13 -31.97 47.15
N ALA A 444 -71.09 -32.41 45.89
CA ALA A 444 -71.95 -33.47 45.41
C ALA A 444 -71.74 -34.79 46.19
N GLU A 445 -70.48 -35.16 46.47
CA GLU A 445 -70.15 -36.34 47.28
C GLU A 445 -70.70 -36.23 48.71
N THR A 446 -70.59 -35.06 49.35
CA THR A 446 -71.18 -34.86 50.70
C THR A 446 -72.71 -34.94 50.68
N THR A 447 -73.36 -34.39 49.65
CA THR A 447 -74.83 -34.51 49.51
C THR A 447 -75.26 -35.95 49.23
N LEU A 448 -74.50 -36.71 48.44
CA LEU A 448 -74.76 -38.10 48.14
C LEU A 448 -74.67 -38.96 49.41
N ALA A 449 -73.63 -38.74 50.23
CA ALA A 449 -73.49 -39.39 51.53
C ALA A 449 -74.68 -39.09 52.45
N ALA A 450 -75.13 -37.83 52.52
CA ALA A 450 -76.30 -37.46 53.31
C ALA A 450 -77.62 -38.07 52.81
N VAL A 451 -77.77 -38.27 51.49
CA VAL A 451 -78.91 -38.99 50.92
C VAL A 451 -78.86 -40.48 51.27
N ASP A 452 -77.69 -41.11 51.17
CA ASP A 452 -77.50 -42.52 51.52
C ASP A 452 -77.85 -42.79 52.99
N ASP A 453 -77.36 -41.94 53.91
CA ASP A 453 -77.72 -41.98 55.34
C ASP A 453 -79.23 -41.86 55.57
N ARG A 454 -79.91 -40.96 54.84
CA ARG A 454 -81.38 -40.80 54.94
C ARG A 454 -82.14 -42.01 54.42
N VAL A 455 -81.70 -42.60 53.32
CA VAL A 455 -82.32 -43.81 52.75
C VAL A 455 -82.16 -44.99 53.71
N MET A 456 -80.97 -45.15 54.30
CA MET A 456 -80.73 -46.18 55.32
C MET A 456 -81.58 -45.96 56.57
N ALA A 457 -81.70 -44.73 57.06
CA ALA A 457 -82.56 -44.38 58.19
C ALA A 457 -84.05 -44.61 57.89
N GLN A 458 -84.54 -44.24 56.70
CA GLN A 458 -85.93 -44.47 56.30
C GLN A 458 -86.24 -45.95 56.10
N SER A 459 -85.35 -46.70 55.44
CA SER A 459 -85.48 -48.14 55.23
C SER A 459 -85.57 -48.88 56.57
N SER A 460 -84.63 -48.61 57.49
CA SER A 460 -84.65 -49.22 58.84
C SER A 460 -85.89 -48.85 59.65
N ALA A 461 -86.35 -47.59 59.58
CA ALA A 461 -87.58 -47.16 60.22
C ALA A 461 -88.83 -47.84 59.63
N GLN A 462 -88.90 -48.00 58.30
CA GLN A 462 -89.99 -48.71 57.63
C GLN A 462 -89.99 -50.21 57.94
N LEU A 463 -88.81 -50.84 57.99
CA LEU A 463 -88.67 -52.25 58.32
C LEU A 463 -89.12 -52.52 59.77
N ASN A 464 -88.70 -51.67 60.72
CA ASN A 464 -89.16 -51.73 62.11
C ASN A 464 -90.67 -51.48 62.24
N ALA A 465 -91.23 -50.53 61.49
CA ALA A 465 -92.66 -50.28 61.49
C ALA A 465 -93.48 -51.45 60.90
N ALA A 466 -92.94 -52.14 59.89
CA ALA A 466 -93.55 -53.33 59.31
C ALA A 466 -93.54 -54.52 60.30
N LEU A 467 -92.40 -54.78 60.95
CA LEU A 467 -92.27 -55.79 62.01
C LEU A 467 -93.23 -55.54 63.17
N MET A 468 -93.37 -54.28 63.61
CA MET A 468 -94.30 -53.91 64.68
C MET A 468 -95.78 -54.09 64.28
N ARG A 469 -96.12 -53.95 62.99
CA ARG A 469 -97.47 -54.26 62.49
C ARG A 469 -97.73 -55.77 62.47
N GLU A 470 -96.75 -56.56 62.05
CA GLU A 470 -96.85 -58.02 62.02
C GLU A 470 -97.09 -58.60 63.41
N GLN A 471 -96.29 -58.20 64.40
CA GLN A 471 -96.50 -58.61 65.80
C GLN A 471 -97.86 -58.19 66.35
N ARG A 472 -98.37 -57.01 65.93
CA ARG A 472 -99.69 -56.53 66.36
C ARG A 472 -100.82 -57.35 65.73
N LEU A 473 -100.67 -57.75 64.47
CA LEU A 473 -101.63 -58.62 63.76
C LEU A 473 -101.65 -60.05 64.34
N GLU A 474 -100.49 -60.60 64.71
CA GLU A 474 -100.43 -61.91 65.39
C GLU A 474 -101.19 -61.89 66.71
N ARG A 475 -101.06 -60.82 67.49
CA ARG A 475 -101.75 -60.66 68.77
C ARG A 475 -103.27 -60.55 68.59
N GLN A 476 -103.73 -59.86 67.55
CA GLN A 476 -105.16 -59.76 67.21
C GLN A 476 -105.75 -61.09 66.71
N LEU A 477 -104.98 -61.90 66.00
CA LEU A 477 -105.40 -63.25 65.58
C LEU A 477 -105.57 -64.20 66.78
N GLN A 478 -104.73 -64.05 67.81
CA GLN A 478 -104.82 -64.83 69.04
C GLN A 478 -106.12 -64.50 69.81
N GLU A 479 -106.44 -63.21 69.98
CA GLU A 479 -107.67 -62.76 70.67
C GLU A 479 -108.95 -63.23 69.97
N LEU A 480 -109.02 -63.13 68.63
CA LEU A 480 -110.17 -63.60 67.85
C LEU A 480 -110.41 -65.12 68.00
N ARG A 481 -109.34 -65.89 68.19
CA ARG A 481 -109.44 -67.34 68.39
C ARG A 481 -110.01 -67.69 69.76
N ASP A 482 -109.68 -66.91 70.78
CA ASP A 482 -110.19 -67.08 72.13
C ASP A 482 -111.68 -66.65 72.23
N GLU A 483 -112.07 -65.56 71.56
CA GLU A 483 -113.47 -65.13 71.47
C GLU A 483 -114.36 -66.18 70.76
N PHE A 484 -113.85 -66.81 69.71
CA PHE A 484 -114.60 -67.83 68.97
C PHE A 484 -114.87 -69.10 69.81
N ASN A 485 -113.91 -69.50 70.64
CA ASN A 485 -114.06 -70.64 71.56
C ASN A 485 -115.10 -70.36 72.66
N SER A 486 -115.13 -69.13 73.18
CA SER A 486 -116.12 -68.64 74.14
C SER A 486 -117.55 -68.70 73.57
N TYR A 487 -117.73 -68.25 72.32
CA TYR A 487 -119.04 -68.21 71.67
C TYR A 487 -119.66 -69.61 71.48
N LYS A 488 -118.82 -70.59 71.14
CA LYS A 488 -119.25 -71.99 70.95
C LYS A 488 -119.82 -72.61 72.24
N ALA A 489 -119.18 -72.37 73.38
CA ALA A 489 -119.61 -72.91 74.67
C ALA A 489 -120.96 -72.33 75.15
N HIS A 490 -121.29 -71.09 74.75
CA HIS A 490 -122.54 -70.43 75.13
C HIS A 490 -123.76 -70.92 74.32
N ALA A 491 -123.57 -71.21 73.03
CA ALA A 491 -124.63 -71.70 72.15
C ALA A 491 -125.16 -73.09 72.56
N GLU A 492 -124.29 -73.97 73.06
CA GLU A 492 -124.64 -75.34 73.44
C GLU A 492 -125.49 -75.41 74.72
N LYS A 493 -125.31 -74.43 75.62
CA LYS A 493 -126.04 -74.35 76.90
C LYS A 493 -127.49 -73.87 76.74
N GLN A 494 -127.79 -73.04 75.74
CA GLN A 494 -129.15 -72.56 75.48
C GLN A 494 -130.09 -73.64 74.90
N ASN A 495 -129.55 -74.61 74.16
CA ASN A 495 -130.37 -75.58 73.42
C ASN A 495 -130.99 -76.68 74.31
N GLN A 496 -130.40 -76.99 75.47
CA GLN A 496 -131.00 -77.93 76.44
C GLN A 496 -132.17 -77.33 77.23
N SER A 497 -132.22 -76.01 77.43
CA SER A 497 -133.28 -75.35 78.21
C SER A 497 -134.63 -75.24 77.49
N LEU A 498 -134.64 -75.34 76.16
CA LEU A 498 -135.84 -75.18 75.33
C LEU A 498 -136.68 -76.45 75.16
N LYS A 499 -136.14 -77.64 75.51
CA LYS A 499 -136.88 -78.91 75.40
C LYS A 499 -137.79 -79.23 76.60
N SER A 500 -137.60 -78.60 77.76
CA SER A 500 -138.47 -78.82 78.94
C SER A 500 -139.73 -77.95 78.96
N ALA A 501 -139.79 -76.87 78.17
CA ALA A 501 -140.91 -75.93 78.12
C ALA A 501 -142.06 -76.35 77.17
N ALA A 502 -141.80 -77.22 76.18
CA ALA A 502 -142.76 -77.55 75.13
C ALA A 502 -143.86 -78.55 75.54
N ASN A 503 -143.65 -79.41 76.55
CA ASN A 503 -144.64 -80.43 76.93
C ASN A 503 -145.71 -79.92 77.93
N ILE A 504 -145.52 -78.75 78.55
CA ILE A 504 -146.50 -78.14 79.47
C ILE A 504 -147.57 -77.35 78.68
N ALA A 505 -147.24 -76.88 77.47
CA ALA A 505 -148.17 -76.11 76.62
C ALA A 505 -149.26 -76.97 75.95
N THR A 506 -149.02 -78.26 75.70
CA THR A 506 -150.00 -79.16 75.07
C THR A 506 -151.09 -79.64 76.03
N ILE A 507 -150.83 -79.68 77.34
CA ILE A 507 -151.85 -80.03 78.35
C ILE A 507 -152.80 -78.84 78.61
N ALA A 508 -152.33 -77.60 78.46
CA ALA A 508 -153.16 -76.40 78.60
C ALA A 508 -154.08 -76.13 77.40
N ALA A 509 -153.70 -76.56 76.19
CA ALA A 509 -154.50 -76.33 74.98
C ALA A 509 -155.72 -77.27 74.85
N VAL A 510 -155.67 -78.48 75.42
CA VAL A 510 -156.81 -79.42 75.38
C VAL A 510 -157.86 -79.12 76.47
N LEU A 511 -157.45 -78.56 77.60
CA LEU A 511 -158.38 -78.10 78.64
C LEU A 511 -159.10 -76.78 78.27
N ALA A 512 -158.57 -76.00 77.32
CA ALA A 512 -159.20 -74.76 76.84
C ALA A 512 -160.30 -74.98 75.77
N LEU A 513 -160.43 -76.17 75.19
CA LEU A 513 -161.45 -76.47 74.17
C LEU A 513 -162.70 -77.19 74.73
N ILE A 514 -162.78 -77.40 76.04
CA ILE A 514 -163.95 -77.97 76.73
C ILE A 514 -164.91 -76.88 77.26
N LEU A 515 -164.57 -75.59 77.23
CA LEU A 515 -165.33 -74.54 77.95
C LEU A 515 -165.64 -73.25 77.15
N GLY A 516 -166.05 -73.34 75.87
CA GLY A 516 -166.57 -72.17 75.15
C GLY A 516 -167.51 -72.50 73.98
N PHE A 517 -168.83 -72.36 74.21
CA PHE A 517 -169.98 -72.42 73.27
C PHE A 517 -170.32 -73.84 72.73
N VAL A 518 -171.52 -74.44 72.82
CA VAL A 518 -172.92 -73.97 73.03
C VAL A 518 -173.27 -72.71 72.23
N ASN A 519 -173.26 -72.85 70.91
CA ASN A 519 -174.49 -72.94 70.10
C ASN A 519 -174.22 -73.79 68.86
#